data_AF-A0A5J4XQJ1-F1
#
_entry.id   AF-A0A5J4XQJ1-F1
#
_cell.length_a   1.000
_cell.length_b   1.000
_cell.length_c   1.000
_cell.angle_alpha   90.00
_cell.angle_beta   90.00
_cell.angle_gamma   90.00
#
_symmetry.space_group_name_H-M   'P 1'
#
loop_
_entity.id
_entity.type
_entity.pdbx_description
1 polymer ?
#
loop_
_entity_poly.entity_id
_entity_poly.type
_entity_poly.pdbx_seq_one_letter_code
_entity_poly.pdbx_strand_id
1 'polypeptide(L)'
;MTRCHKTFQSSSLASTKKHCGRHLKAQSPASFGHRRLPRRSELSVQAFAKSAKRVKYSQPGGQTGGEPLFIQVEPDGADAWRLDIVVEGLKAGNVGILPTDTYPALVCDIDNRKAVEKLYTIKGLSPKKQLSILCRHLQDISTYTKGFPASNRPGQIDTFRVARQVLPGPYTFILTASKQLPKQCTDYQSGKSKQRKSVGVRIPDDAVLQAVLSQLDRPLLCTSAHVEELEQLEIPEAAMFVDQYAGQGLDFIVDTGQRVAEGSTVIDMTGPEPSLVRLGKGDPSLFVEEEPAYA
;
A
#
# COMPACT_ATOMS: atom_id res chain seq x y z
N MET A 1 -32.36 48.07 35.12
CA MET A 1 -33.73 47.72 35.54
C MET A 1 -34.07 46.44 34.78
N THR A 2 -34.22 45.24 35.33
CA THR A 2 -34.84 44.83 36.60
C THR A 2 -34.30 43.45 37.02
N ARG A 3 -34.24 43.22 38.34
CA ARG A 3 -33.72 42.06 39.07
C ARG A 3 -34.66 40.83 39.05
N CYS A 4 -34.10 39.64 39.31
CA CYS A 4 -34.51 38.63 40.32
C CYS A 4 -33.61 37.38 40.17
N HIS A 5 -32.63 37.05 41.01
CA HIS A 5 -32.60 36.56 42.42
C HIS A 5 -33.40 35.28 42.73
N LYS A 6 -32.64 34.20 43.01
CA LYS A 6 -32.69 33.22 44.15
C LYS A 6 -31.74 32.06 43.80
N THR A 7 -30.53 31.83 44.34
CA THR A 7 -29.99 31.54 45.69
C THR A 7 -30.68 30.41 46.47
N PHE A 8 -29.98 29.27 46.66
CA PHE A 8 -29.48 28.66 47.93
C PHE A 8 -29.11 27.16 47.67
N GLN A 9 -27.83 26.75 47.82
CA GLN A 9 -27.23 26.02 48.97
C GLN A 9 -27.70 24.55 49.11
N SER A 10 -26.97 23.56 49.64
CA SER A 10 -25.57 23.22 49.93
C SER A 10 -25.63 21.97 50.83
N SER A 11 -24.77 20.95 50.66
CA SER A 11 -24.30 19.94 51.65
C SER A 11 -23.62 18.79 50.87
N SER A 12 -22.36 18.38 50.98
CA SER A 12 -21.34 18.20 52.04
C SER A 12 -21.56 17.01 52.98
N LEU A 13 -20.48 16.20 53.12
CA LEU A 13 -20.16 15.11 54.08
C LEU A 13 -20.57 13.68 53.66
N ALA A 14 -19.83 12.59 53.89
CA ALA A 14 -18.51 12.35 54.49
C ALA A 14 -18.03 10.91 54.18
N SER A 15 -16.73 10.71 54.34
CA SER A 15 -15.96 9.46 54.37
C SER A 15 -16.47 8.41 55.37
N THR A 16 -16.25 7.11 55.11
CA THR A 16 -15.74 6.17 56.14
C THR A 16 -15.24 4.85 55.53
N LYS A 17 -13.96 4.54 55.80
CA LYS A 17 -13.37 3.18 55.74
C LYS A 17 -13.97 2.30 56.85
N LYS A 18 -14.12 0.99 56.60
CA LYS A 18 -14.00 -0.06 57.63
C LYS A 18 -13.60 -1.41 57.02
N HIS A 19 -12.43 -1.90 57.43
CA HIS A 19 -12.04 -3.32 57.43
C HIS A 19 -12.88 -4.08 58.47
N CYS A 20 -13.17 -5.36 58.23
CA CYS A 20 -12.81 -6.48 59.11
C CYS A 20 -13.29 -7.82 58.51
N GLY A 21 -12.39 -8.81 58.44
CA GLY A 21 -12.72 -10.17 58.03
C GLY A 21 -13.36 -11.01 59.14
N ARG A 22 -13.89 -12.19 58.76
CA ARG A 22 -13.95 -13.38 59.61
C ARG A 22 -14.15 -14.65 58.78
N HIS A 23 -13.29 -15.62 59.06
CA HIS A 23 -13.33 -17.02 58.62
C HIS A 23 -14.63 -17.73 59.03
N LEU A 24 -15.08 -18.69 58.20
CA LEU A 24 -15.72 -19.93 58.66
C LEU A 24 -15.47 -21.09 57.69
N LYS A 25 -14.65 -22.01 58.20
CA LYS A 25 -14.54 -23.48 58.07
C LYS A 25 -15.03 -24.23 56.81
N ALA A 26 -14.14 -25.16 56.46
CA ALA A 26 -14.22 -26.22 55.47
C ALA A 26 -15.36 -27.23 55.68
N GLN A 27 -15.88 -27.74 54.56
CA GLN A 27 -16.34 -29.11 54.38
C GLN A 27 -15.82 -29.65 53.05
N SER A 28 -15.34 -30.89 53.06
CA SER A 28 -15.00 -31.76 51.92
C SER A 28 -15.56 -33.15 52.25
N PRO A 29 -15.64 -34.11 51.32
CA PRO A 29 -15.66 -34.01 49.86
C PRO A 29 -16.87 -34.77 49.26
N ALA A 30 -17.38 -34.33 48.11
CA ALA A 30 -18.28 -35.15 47.28
C ALA A 30 -17.56 -35.50 45.97
N SER A 31 -17.24 -36.78 45.85
CA SER A 31 -16.63 -37.46 44.71
C SER A 31 -17.50 -37.34 43.45
N PHE A 32 -17.00 -36.71 42.39
CA PHE A 32 -17.55 -36.88 41.04
C PHE A 32 -16.46 -36.69 39.96
N GLY A 33 -16.13 -37.79 39.29
CA GLY A 33 -15.64 -37.86 37.90
C GLY A 33 -14.42 -37.02 37.49
N HIS A 34 -13.27 -37.68 37.35
CA HIS A 34 -12.19 -37.17 36.50
C HIS A 34 -12.68 -37.02 35.04
N ARG A 35 -13.14 -35.82 34.67
CA ARG A 35 -13.19 -35.43 33.26
C ARG A 35 -11.75 -35.19 32.81
N ARG A 36 -11.25 -36.12 31.99
CA ARG A 36 -10.00 -35.96 31.25
C ARG A 36 -10.05 -34.65 30.48
N LEU A 37 -9.05 -33.80 30.68
CA LEU A 37 -8.78 -32.66 29.81
C LEU A 37 -8.62 -33.19 28.36
N PRO A 38 -9.25 -32.57 27.36
CA PRO A 38 -9.02 -32.98 25.98
C PRO A 38 -7.55 -32.68 25.64
N ARG A 39 -6.88 -33.70 25.12
CA ARG A 39 -5.54 -33.57 24.52
C ARG A 39 -5.58 -32.45 23.50
N ARG A 40 -4.49 -31.68 23.42
CA ARG A 40 -4.20 -30.72 22.34
C ARG A 40 -4.70 -31.30 21.03
N SER A 41 -5.82 -30.79 20.53
CA SER A 41 -6.29 -31.10 19.19
C SER A 41 -5.28 -30.46 18.26
N GLU A 42 -4.52 -31.32 17.59
CA GLU A 42 -3.70 -30.95 16.43
C GLU A 42 -4.55 -30.03 15.55
N LEU A 43 -4.10 -28.79 15.41
CA LEU A 43 -4.56 -27.90 14.35
C LEU A 43 -4.26 -28.64 13.05
N SER A 44 -5.28 -29.27 12.46
CA SER A 44 -5.19 -29.74 11.10
C SER A 44 -5.18 -28.50 10.21
N VAL A 45 -3.99 -27.92 10.04
CA VAL A 45 -3.69 -27.08 8.89
C VAL A 45 -3.90 -28.00 7.71
N GLN A 46 -5.08 -27.94 7.09
CA GLN A 46 -5.30 -28.57 5.81
C GLN A 46 -4.37 -27.83 4.84
N ALA A 47 -3.19 -28.40 4.65
CA ALA A 47 -2.26 -28.00 3.62
C ALA A 47 -3.00 -28.21 2.29
N PHE A 48 -3.58 -27.13 1.76
CA PHE A 48 -3.91 -27.04 0.35
C PHE A 48 -2.58 -26.95 -0.41
N ALA A 49 -1.91 -28.10 -0.53
CA ALA A 49 -0.80 -28.29 -1.44
C ALA A 49 -1.38 -28.34 -2.87
N LYS A 50 -1.85 -27.19 -3.37
CA LYS A 50 -1.94 -26.99 -4.81
C LYS A 50 -0.51 -26.86 -5.30
N SER A 51 -0.11 -27.80 -6.15
CA SER A 51 1.21 -27.96 -6.73
C SER A 51 1.72 -26.64 -7.33
N ALA A 52 2.54 -25.90 -6.58
CA ALA A 52 3.24 -24.74 -7.09
C ALA A 52 4.20 -25.24 -8.17
N LYS A 53 3.93 -24.89 -9.44
CA LYS A 53 4.90 -25.09 -10.52
C LYS A 53 6.19 -24.43 -10.08
N ARG A 54 7.27 -25.21 -9.95
CA ARG A 54 8.60 -24.73 -9.62
C ARG A 54 9.02 -23.70 -10.65
N VAL A 55 8.98 -22.42 -10.26
CA VAL A 55 9.38 -21.32 -11.12
C VAL A 55 10.85 -21.50 -11.49
N LYS A 56 11.16 -21.45 -12.79
CA LYS A 56 12.53 -21.58 -13.29
C LYS A 56 13.16 -20.18 -13.35
N TYR A 57 14.14 -19.95 -12.49
CA TYR A 57 14.98 -18.75 -12.51
C TYR A 57 15.82 -18.76 -13.79
N SER A 58 15.63 -17.78 -14.66
CA SER A 58 16.39 -17.65 -15.91
C SER A 58 17.64 -16.82 -15.71
N GLN A 59 18.75 -17.27 -16.31
CA GLN A 59 19.95 -16.48 -16.49
C GLN A 59 19.67 -15.35 -17.51
N PRO A 60 20.32 -14.18 -17.40
CA PRO A 60 20.09 -13.05 -18.30
C PRO A 60 20.54 -13.39 -19.73
N GLY A 61 19.57 -13.73 -20.59
CA GLY A 61 19.75 -14.02 -22.01
C GLY A 61 18.39 -13.92 -22.70
N GLY A 62 18.31 -13.07 -23.74
CA GLY A 62 17.05 -12.58 -24.32
C GLY A 62 16.03 -13.67 -24.63
N GLN A 63 14.76 -13.38 -24.32
CA GLN A 63 13.63 -14.26 -24.65
C GLN A 63 12.68 -13.59 -25.64
N THR A 64 12.30 -14.38 -26.65
CA THR A 64 11.14 -14.17 -27.51
C THR A 64 10.10 -15.21 -27.10
N GLY A 65 9.01 -14.77 -26.46
CA GLY A 65 7.74 -15.48 -26.34
C GLY A 65 7.66 -16.63 -25.32
N GLY A 66 6.95 -16.38 -24.21
CA GLY A 66 6.26 -17.43 -23.46
C GLY A 66 6.11 -17.17 -21.96
N GLU A 67 7.20 -16.93 -21.25
CA GLU A 67 7.23 -16.89 -19.79
C GLU A 67 8.01 -15.65 -19.28
N PRO A 68 7.57 -15.02 -18.18
CA PRO A 68 8.28 -13.87 -17.61
C PRO A 68 9.66 -14.29 -17.08
N LEU A 69 10.65 -13.41 -17.25
CA LEU A 69 11.96 -13.52 -16.60
C LEU A 69 11.78 -13.44 -15.08
N PHE A 70 12.32 -14.41 -14.35
CA PHE A 70 12.21 -14.45 -12.89
C PHE A 70 13.55 -14.17 -12.24
N ILE A 71 13.62 -13.11 -11.42
CA ILE A 71 14.84 -12.66 -10.75
C ILE A 71 14.63 -12.74 -9.25
N GLN A 72 15.48 -13.51 -8.54
CA GLN A 72 15.54 -13.46 -7.09
C GLN A 72 16.57 -12.41 -6.64
N VAL A 73 16.19 -11.60 -5.66
CA VAL A 73 17.09 -10.66 -5.00
C VAL A 73 16.85 -10.63 -3.49
N GLU A 74 17.86 -10.25 -2.74
CA GLU A 74 17.76 -10.07 -1.29
C GLU A 74 16.89 -8.84 -0.96
N PRO A 75 16.01 -8.92 0.05
CA PRO A 75 15.10 -7.81 0.39
C PRO A 75 15.80 -6.51 0.75
N ASP A 76 17.02 -6.58 1.27
CA ASP A 76 17.83 -5.43 1.68
C ASP A 76 18.56 -4.75 0.50
N GLY A 77 18.48 -5.33 -0.69
CA GLY A 77 19.16 -4.84 -1.89
C GLY A 77 20.65 -5.17 -1.97
N ALA A 78 21.17 -6.10 -1.15
CA ALA A 78 22.59 -6.47 -1.15
C ALA A 78 23.10 -6.97 -2.52
N ASP A 79 22.23 -7.58 -3.32
CA ASP A 79 22.52 -8.08 -4.66
C ASP A 79 21.85 -7.26 -5.78
N ALA A 80 21.65 -5.96 -5.57
CA ALA A 80 21.03 -5.03 -6.53
C ALA A 80 21.68 -5.01 -7.93
N TRP A 81 22.93 -5.47 -8.09
CA TRP A 81 23.59 -5.66 -9.39
C TRP A 81 22.84 -6.66 -10.30
N ARG A 82 22.01 -7.54 -9.74
CA ARG A 82 21.13 -8.43 -10.51
C ARG A 82 19.99 -7.71 -11.22
N LEU A 83 19.71 -6.46 -10.83
CA LEU A 83 18.62 -5.65 -11.36
C LEU A 83 18.97 -4.96 -12.68
N ASP A 84 20.23 -5.01 -13.13
CA ASP A 84 20.66 -4.39 -14.39
C ASP A 84 19.80 -4.86 -15.58
N ILE A 85 19.50 -6.16 -15.66
CA ILE A 85 18.63 -6.70 -16.72
C ILE A 85 17.19 -6.17 -16.63
N VAL A 86 16.70 -5.91 -15.41
CA VAL A 86 15.37 -5.36 -15.17
C VAL A 86 15.31 -3.91 -15.64
N VAL A 87 16.34 -3.12 -15.30
CA VAL A 87 16.47 -1.72 -15.72
C VAL A 87 16.57 -1.61 -17.23
N GLU A 88 17.40 -2.43 -17.88
CA GLU A 88 17.50 -2.45 -19.35
C GLU A 88 16.20 -2.92 -20.01
N GLY A 89 15.52 -3.92 -19.42
CA GLY A 89 14.20 -4.35 -19.86
C GLY A 89 13.16 -3.23 -19.78
N LEU A 90 13.11 -2.49 -18.67
CA LEU A 90 12.21 -1.35 -18.49
C LEU A 90 12.44 -0.29 -19.58
N LYS A 91 13.70 0.08 -19.84
CA LYS A 91 14.08 1.00 -20.93
C LYS A 91 13.63 0.49 -22.30
N ALA A 92 13.70 -0.82 -22.53
CA ALA A 92 13.24 -1.46 -23.76
C ALA A 92 11.69 -1.53 -23.88
N GLY A 93 10.96 -1.18 -22.82
CA GLY A 93 9.49 -1.18 -22.78
C GLY A 93 8.86 -2.44 -22.20
N ASN A 94 9.65 -3.23 -21.45
CA ASN A 94 9.11 -4.37 -20.72
C ASN A 94 8.23 -3.90 -19.56
N VAL A 95 7.22 -4.71 -19.26
CA VAL A 95 6.29 -4.54 -18.15
C VAL A 95 6.47 -5.72 -17.20
N GLY A 96 6.68 -5.45 -15.92
CA GLY A 96 6.97 -6.49 -14.94
C GLY A 96 6.48 -6.14 -13.54
N ILE A 97 6.74 -7.04 -12.60
CA ILE A 97 6.38 -6.86 -11.20
C ILE A 97 7.62 -6.57 -10.38
N LEU A 98 7.53 -5.52 -9.56
CA LEU A 98 8.52 -5.16 -8.56
C LEU A 98 7.94 -5.24 -7.14
N PRO A 99 8.75 -5.64 -6.16
CA PRO A 99 8.36 -5.60 -4.76
C PRO A 99 8.15 -4.15 -4.29
N THR A 100 7.32 -3.97 -3.27
CA THR A 100 7.18 -2.68 -2.55
C THR A 100 7.06 -2.95 -1.04
N ASP A 101 6.98 -1.89 -0.25
CA ASP A 101 6.64 -1.91 1.19
C ASP A 101 5.15 -2.22 1.50
N THR A 102 4.36 -2.46 0.44
CA THR A 102 2.92 -2.82 0.44
C THR A 102 2.70 -3.99 -0.54
N TYR A 103 1.53 -4.10 -1.17
CA TYR A 103 1.36 -4.93 -2.38
C TYR A 103 2.44 -4.70 -3.44
N PRO A 104 2.97 -5.77 -4.08
CA PRO A 104 3.81 -5.64 -5.26
C PRO A 104 3.16 -4.78 -6.33
N ALA A 105 3.98 -4.13 -7.14
CA ALA A 105 3.53 -3.21 -8.18
C ALA A 105 3.80 -3.80 -9.55
N LEU A 106 2.79 -3.80 -10.42
CA LEU A 106 2.97 -3.95 -11.86
C LEU A 106 3.47 -2.60 -12.40
N VAL A 107 4.62 -2.61 -13.06
CA VAL A 107 5.36 -1.39 -13.42
C VAL A 107 5.77 -1.36 -14.89
N CYS A 108 5.91 -0.15 -15.42
CA CYS A 108 6.57 0.10 -16.69
C CYS A 108 7.24 1.49 -16.72
N ASP A 109 8.10 1.72 -17.70
CA ASP A 109 8.70 3.03 -17.94
C ASP A 109 7.63 4.08 -18.33
N ILE A 110 7.60 5.21 -17.61
CA ILE A 110 6.67 6.33 -17.83
C ILE A 110 6.81 6.92 -19.23
N ASP A 111 8.01 6.87 -19.82
CA ASP A 111 8.30 7.49 -21.11
C ASP A 111 7.98 6.56 -22.29
N ASN A 112 7.82 5.27 -22.04
CA ASN A 112 7.55 4.29 -23.07
C ASN A 112 6.05 4.08 -23.28
N ARG A 113 5.49 4.76 -24.29
CA ARG A 113 4.05 4.65 -24.63
C ARG A 113 3.56 3.21 -24.85
N LYS A 114 4.35 2.36 -25.51
CA LYS A 114 3.96 0.96 -25.77
C LYS A 114 3.91 0.16 -24.46
N ALA A 115 4.83 0.43 -23.54
CA ALA A 115 4.84 -0.21 -22.23
C ALA A 115 3.64 0.23 -21.37
N VAL A 116 3.23 1.51 -21.47
CA VAL A 116 1.99 1.99 -20.83
C VAL A 116 0.76 1.27 -21.40
N GLU A 117 0.63 1.18 -22.72
CA GLU A 117 -0.46 0.44 -23.39
C GLU A 117 -0.51 -1.02 -22.91
N LYS A 118 0.65 -1.68 -22.90
CA LYS A 118 0.82 -3.05 -22.44
C LYS A 118 0.43 -3.23 -20.97
N LEU A 119 0.78 -2.29 -20.08
CA LEU A 119 0.40 -2.32 -18.68
C LEU A 119 -1.12 -2.26 -18.49
N TYR A 120 -1.82 -1.39 -19.24
CA TYR A 120 -3.29 -1.35 -19.22
C TYR A 120 -3.90 -2.67 -19.69
N THR A 121 -3.35 -3.28 -20.74
CA THR A 121 -3.79 -4.58 -21.25
C THR A 121 -3.58 -5.70 -20.24
N ILE A 122 -2.38 -5.83 -19.67
CA ILE A 122 -2.05 -6.87 -18.66
C ILE A 122 -2.94 -6.78 -17.43
N LYS A 123 -3.32 -5.56 -17.02
CA LYS A 123 -4.17 -5.38 -15.84
C LYS A 123 -5.66 -5.38 -16.17
N GLY A 124 -6.05 -5.43 -17.44
CA GLY A 124 -7.45 -5.34 -17.86
C GLY A 124 -8.12 -4.00 -17.49
N LEU A 125 -7.35 -2.92 -17.43
CA LEU A 125 -7.84 -1.63 -16.96
C LEU A 125 -8.52 -0.83 -18.07
N SER A 126 -9.60 -0.12 -17.70
CA SER A 126 -10.11 0.94 -18.55
C SER A 126 -9.03 2.02 -18.73
N PRO A 127 -8.85 2.57 -19.95
CA PRO A 127 -8.12 3.81 -20.20
C PRO A 127 -8.36 4.92 -19.16
N LYS A 128 -9.59 5.05 -18.66
CA LYS A 128 -9.94 6.12 -17.73
C LYS A 128 -9.39 5.90 -16.33
N LYS A 129 -8.97 4.68 -15.99
CA LYS A 129 -8.44 4.37 -14.67
C LYS A 129 -7.13 5.10 -14.47
N GLN A 130 -7.08 5.87 -13.39
CA GLN A 130 -5.90 6.57 -12.95
C GLN A 130 -4.85 5.60 -12.40
N LEU A 131 -3.61 5.82 -12.79
CA LEU A 131 -2.44 5.08 -12.33
C LEU A 131 -1.59 5.94 -11.39
N SER A 132 -0.60 5.32 -10.76
CA SER A 132 0.34 6.01 -9.88
C SER A 132 1.74 6.04 -10.48
N ILE A 133 2.57 6.99 -10.04
CA ILE A 133 4.01 7.01 -10.30
C ILE A 133 4.78 6.66 -9.03
N LEU A 134 5.79 5.81 -9.17
CA LEU A 134 6.74 5.45 -8.13
C LEU A 134 7.94 6.40 -8.23
N CYS A 135 8.09 7.27 -7.25
CA CYS A 135 9.10 8.31 -7.20
C CYS A 135 10.26 7.89 -6.28
N ARG A 136 11.47 8.36 -6.59
CA ARG A 136 12.67 8.18 -5.76
C ARG A 136 12.64 9.07 -4.53
N HIS A 137 12.22 10.31 -4.75
CA HIS A 137 12.28 11.38 -3.75
C HIS A 137 11.33 12.52 -4.11
N LEU A 138 11.17 13.48 -3.21
CA LEU A 138 10.27 14.64 -3.34
C LEU A 138 10.51 15.50 -4.60
N GLN A 139 11.72 15.51 -5.15
CA GLN A 139 12.02 16.26 -6.37
C GLN A 139 11.29 15.68 -7.60
N ASP A 140 11.09 14.35 -7.66
CA ASP A 140 10.31 13.73 -8.73
C ASP A 140 8.85 14.18 -8.64
N ILE A 141 8.30 14.20 -7.42
CA ILE A 141 6.93 14.70 -7.16
C ILE A 141 6.79 16.13 -7.67
N SER A 142 7.74 17.00 -7.34
CA SER A 142 7.74 18.41 -7.72
C SER A 142 7.88 18.62 -9.24
N THR A 143 8.56 17.70 -9.92
CA THR A 143 8.74 17.70 -11.38
C THR A 143 7.44 17.27 -12.08
N TYR A 144 6.88 16.12 -11.68
CA TYR A 144 5.76 15.50 -12.39
C TYR A 144 4.37 15.95 -11.91
N THR A 145 4.29 16.69 -10.81
CA THR A 145 3.04 17.25 -10.27
C THR A 145 3.15 18.74 -10.00
N LYS A 146 2.05 19.38 -9.61
CA LYS A 146 2.07 20.76 -9.11
C LYS A 146 2.54 20.88 -7.66
N GLY A 147 3.02 19.79 -7.07
CA GLY A 147 3.41 19.71 -5.67
C GLY A 147 2.21 19.52 -4.74
N PHE A 148 2.52 19.39 -3.45
CA PHE A 148 1.52 19.32 -2.37
C PHE A 148 0.80 20.68 -2.24
N PRO A 149 -0.52 20.71 -2.00
CA PRO A 149 -1.26 21.95 -1.84
C PRO A 149 -0.71 22.81 -0.70
N ALA A 150 -0.41 24.07 -1.00
CA ALA A 150 0.03 25.03 0.01
C ALA A 150 -1.10 25.33 1.00
N SER A 151 -0.78 25.36 2.30
CA SER A 151 -1.70 25.86 3.32
C SER A 151 -1.75 27.38 3.23
N ASN A 152 -2.82 27.89 2.61
CA ASN A 152 -3.02 29.34 2.40
C ASN A 152 -4.08 29.91 3.36
N ARG A 153 -4.68 29.08 4.22
CA ARG A 153 -5.76 29.46 5.14
C ARG A 153 -5.35 29.20 6.59
N PRO A 154 -5.57 30.16 7.51
CA PRO A 154 -5.38 29.91 8.95
C PRO A 154 -6.21 28.71 9.39
N GLY A 155 -5.58 27.77 10.10
CA GLY A 155 -6.22 26.53 10.59
C GLY A 155 -6.16 25.34 9.63
N GLN A 156 -5.66 25.49 8.41
CA GLN A 156 -5.52 24.38 7.47
C GLN A 156 -4.21 23.62 7.67
N ILE A 157 -4.27 22.28 7.61
CA ILE A 157 -3.11 21.38 7.72
C ILE A 157 -2.08 21.70 6.64
N ASP A 158 -0.82 21.79 7.03
CA ASP A 158 0.31 21.88 6.10
C ASP A 158 0.59 20.48 5.50
N THR A 159 -0.05 20.20 4.37
CA THR A 159 -0.01 18.88 3.71
C THR A 159 1.40 18.45 3.33
N PHE A 160 2.26 19.39 2.93
CA PHE A 160 3.65 19.08 2.60
C PHE A 160 4.44 18.68 3.84
N ARG A 161 4.29 19.45 4.94
CA ARG A 161 4.98 19.14 6.19
C ARG A 161 4.56 17.80 6.75
N VAL A 162 3.26 17.48 6.70
CA VAL A 162 2.74 16.18 7.14
C VAL A 162 3.22 15.06 6.23
N ALA A 163 3.11 15.21 4.91
CA ALA A 163 3.56 14.20 3.96
C ALA A 163 5.06 13.86 4.14
N ARG A 164 5.89 14.86 4.44
CA ARG A 164 7.32 14.66 4.69
C ARG A 164 7.60 13.82 5.95
N GLN A 165 6.69 13.78 6.93
CA GLN A 165 6.86 12.96 8.13
C GLN A 165 6.63 11.47 7.87
N VAL A 166 5.91 11.13 6.81
CA VAL A 166 5.48 9.76 6.50
C VAL A 166 6.09 9.20 5.21
N LEU A 167 6.94 9.97 4.54
CA LEU A 167 7.62 9.58 3.31
C LEU A 167 9.13 9.36 3.58
N PRO A 168 9.75 8.29 3.03
CA PRO A 168 9.13 7.20 2.26
C PRO A 168 8.20 6.35 3.13
N GLY A 169 7.21 5.69 2.50
CA GLY A 169 6.28 4.86 3.25
C GLY A 169 5.01 4.46 2.48
N PRO A 170 4.04 3.83 3.19
CA PRO A 170 2.90 3.14 2.58
C PRO A 170 1.75 4.10 2.22
N TYR A 171 2.07 5.23 1.61
CA TYR A 171 1.12 6.28 1.23
C TYR A 171 1.09 6.49 -0.27
N THR A 172 -0.10 6.79 -0.80
CA THR A 172 -0.29 7.24 -2.17
C THR A 172 -1.06 8.55 -2.15
N PHE A 173 -0.45 9.61 -2.66
CA PHE A 173 -1.06 10.93 -2.73
C PHE A 173 -1.57 11.19 -4.14
N ILE A 174 -2.87 11.47 -4.29
CA ILE A 174 -3.41 11.91 -5.58
C ILE A 174 -3.17 13.42 -5.70
N LEU A 175 -2.31 13.79 -6.64
CA LEU A 175 -1.88 15.17 -6.84
C LEU A 175 -2.25 15.65 -8.24
N THR A 176 -2.39 16.97 -8.40
CA THR A 176 -2.60 17.54 -9.74
C THR A 176 -1.33 17.38 -10.57
N ALA A 177 -1.45 16.78 -11.75
CA ALA A 177 -0.31 16.55 -12.64
C ALA A 177 0.28 17.86 -13.19
N SER A 178 1.60 17.87 -13.39
CA SER A 178 2.30 18.95 -14.08
C SER A 178 2.25 18.75 -15.60
N LYS A 179 2.80 19.71 -16.35
CA LYS A 179 2.98 19.56 -17.81
C LYS A 179 4.14 18.63 -18.19
N GLN A 180 5.03 18.32 -17.24
CA GLN A 180 6.18 17.44 -17.47
C GLN A 180 5.82 15.96 -17.38
N LEU A 181 4.68 15.62 -16.75
CA LEU A 181 4.17 14.25 -16.78
C LEU A 181 3.86 13.84 -18.23
N PRO A 182 4.43 12.73 -18.72
CA PRO A 182 4.20 12.29 -20.08
C PRO A 182 2.71 12.12 -20.35
N LYS A 183 2.27 12.60 -21.51
CA LYS A 183 0.83 12.70 -21.76
C LYS A 183 0.16 11.34 -21.76
N GLN A 184 0.85 10.26 -22.18
CA GLN A 184 0.34 8.90 -22.11
C GLN A 184 -0.09 8.46 -20.69
N CYS A 185 0.47 9.04 -19.63
CA CYS A 185 0.07 8.75 -18.25
C CYS A 185 -1.26 9.44 -17.86
N THR A 186 -1.75 10.39 -18.67
CA THR A 186 -2.96 11.19 -18.39
C THR A 186 -3.99 11.23 -19.53
N ASP A 187 -3.59 10.91 -20.76
CA ASP A 187 -4.39 11.08 -21.98
C ASP A 187 -5.42 9.95 -22.19
N TYR A 188 -5.24 8.79 -21.55
CA TYR A 188 -6.26 7.74 -21.57
C TYR A 188 -7.57 8.14 -20.87
N GLN A 189 -7.55 9.26 -20.12
CA GLN A 189 -8.74 9.93 -19.62
C GLN A 189 -9.46 10.82 -20.67
N SER A 190 -9.15 10.67 -21.97
CA SER A 190 -9.72 11.46 -23.07
C SER A 190 -11.25 11.32 -23.19
N GLY A 191 -11.95 12.14 -22.42
CA GLY A 191 -13.22 12.76 -22.77
C GLY A 191 -13.07 14.29 -22.72
N LYS A 192 -14.02 15.03 -23.33
CA LYS A 192 -14.07 16.51 -23.38
C LYS A 192 -14.17 17.22 -22.00
N SER A 193 -14.03 16.50 -20.89
CA SER A 193 -14.15 17.08 -19.56
C SER A 193 -12.83 17.75 -19.14
N LYS A 194 -12.89 19.06 -18.87
CA LYS A 194 -11.81 19.90 -18.30
C LYS A 194 -11.45 19.51 -16.84
N GLN A 195 -11.64 18.25 -16.43
CA GLN A 195 -11.17 17.82 -15.12
C GLN A 195 -9.65 17.93 -15.06
N ARG A 196 -9.14 18.49 -13.95
CA ARG A 196 -7.70 18.65 -13.74
C ARG A 196 -7.09 17.25 -13.75
N LYS A 197 -6.24 16.97 -14.74
CA LYS A 197 -5.46 15.73 -14.81
C LYS A 197 -4.71 15.57 -13.48
N SER A 198 -4.96 14.47 -12.78
CA SER A 198 -4.27 14.12 -11.55
C SER A 198 -3.49 12.82 -11.74
N VAL A 199 -2.57 12.52 -10.83
CA VAL A 199 -1.81 11.28 -10.81
C VAL A 199 -1.61 10.83 -9.37
N GLY A 200 -1.66 9.52 -9.12
CA GLY A 200 -1.24 8.98 -7.83
C GLY A 200 0.28 9.06 -7.71
N VAL A 201 0.81 9.43 -6.55
CA VAL A 201 2.24 9.57 -6.32
C VAL A 201 2.64 8.82 -5.06
N ARG A 202 3.74 8.09 -5.14
CA ARG A 202 4.25 7.31 -4.03
C ARG A 202 5.78 7.37 -3.97
N ILE A 203 6.33 7.44 -2.77
CA ILE A 203 7.76 7.18 -2.51
C ILE A 203 7.82 5.93 -1.62
N PRO A 204 8.00 4.73 -2.22
CA PRO A 204 8.03 3.46 -1.49
C PRO A 204 9.25 3.34 -0.58
N ASP A 205 9.08 2.70 0.56
CA ASP A 205 10.19 2.34 1.48
C ASP A 205 10.68 0.91 1.21
N ASP A 206 11.21 0.67 0.01
CA ASP A 206 11.73 -0.65 -0.41
C ASP A 206 13.09 -0.54 -1.10
N ALA A 207 14.10 -1.22 -0.58
CA ALA A 207 15.49 -1.09 -1.04
C ALA A 207 15.68 -1.54 -2.50
N VAL A 208 15.01 -2.62 -2.90
CA VAL A 208 15.09 -3.19 -4.26
C VAL A 208 14.46 -2.24 -5.27
N LEU A 209 13.26 -1.74 -4.99
CA LEU A 209 12.58 -0.76 -5.84
C LEU A 209 13.34 0.56 -5.89
N GLN A 210 13.89 1.04 -4.78
CA GLN A 210 14.72 2.25 -4.76
C GLN A 210 16.00 2.07 -5.59
N ALA A 211 16.60 0.87 -5.61
CA ALA A 211 17.73 0.56 -6.48
C ALA A 211 17.34 0.63 -7.97
N VAL A 212 16.22 0.03 -8.37
CA VAL A 212 15.70 0.12 -9.75
C VAL A 212 15.45 1.57 -10.15
N LEU A 213 14.72 2.32 -9.32
CA LEU A 213 14.39 3.72 -9.61
C LEU A 213 15.65 4.58 -9.72
N SER A 214 16.64 4.36 -8.84
CA SER A 214 17.92 5.09 -8.85
C SER A 214 18.72 4.82 -10.13
N GLN A 215 18.79 3.57 -10.58
CA GLN A 215 19.49 3.20 -11.82
C GLN A 215 18.76 3.65 -13.09
N LEU A 216 17.43 3.65 -13.09
CA LEU A 216 16.61 4.11 -14.22
C LEU A 216 16.63 5.66 -14.36
N ASP A 217 16.95 6.35 -13.27
CA ASP A 217 17.03 7.80 -13.14
C ASP A 217 15.71 8.55 -13.45
N ARG A 218 14.56 7.88 -13.28
CA ARG A 218 13.23 8.48 -13.42
C ARG A 218 12.14 7.65 -12.72
N PRO A 219 10.95 8.21 -12.47
CA PRO A 219 9.83 7.46 -11.92
C PRO A 219 9.33 6.34 -12.83
N LEU A 220 8.70 5.33 -12.22
CA LEU A 220 7.98 4.28 -12.93
C LEU A 220 6.48 4.53 -12.88
N LEU A 221 5.75 4.13 -13.94
CA LEU A 221 4.29 4.08 -13.91
C LEU A 221 3.88 2.76 -13.26
N CYS A 222 2.88 2.77 -12.39
CA CYS A 222 2.49 1.57 -11.68
C CYS A 222 1.00 1.45 -11.36
N THR A 223 0.62 0.22 -11.06
CA THR A 223 -0.61 -0.18 -10.38
C THR A 223 -0.32 -1.33 -9.44
N SER A 224 -1.13 -1.51 -8.39
CA SER A 224 -0.98 -2.67 -7.50
C SER A 224 -1.23 -3.97 -8.28
N ALA A 225 -0.29 -4.89 -8.17
CA ALA A 225 -0.46 -6.27 -8.62
C ALA A 225 -1.30 -7.00 -7.56
N HIS A 226 -2.62 -6.98 -7.77
CA HIS A 226 -3.58 -7.67 -6.91
C HIS A 226 -4.12 -8.93 -7.59
N VAL A 227 -4.03 -10.05 -6.87
CA VAL A 227 -4.72 -11.33 -7.16
C VAL A 227 -5.89 -11.43 -6.17
N GLU A 228 -7.06 -11.90 -6.56
CA GLU A 228 -8.23 -11.97 -5.64
C GLU A 228 -7.93 -12.82 -4.40
N GLU A 229 -7.10 -13.85 -4.57
CA GLU A 229 -6.63 -14.72 -3.50
C GLU A 229 -5.74 -14.01 -2.47
N LEU A 230 -5.21 -12.82 -2.77
CA LEU A 230 -4.44 -12.02 -1.79
C LEU A 230 -5.28 -11.52 -0.63
N GLU A 231 -6.59 -11.38 -0.81
CA GLU A 231 -7.48 -10.96 0.28
C GLU A 231 -7.59 -12.04 1.37
N GLN A 232 -7.26 -13.29 1.02
CA GLN A 232 -7.31 -14.46 1.89
C GLN A 232 -5.93 -14.91 2.37
N LEU A 233 -4.86 -14.37 1.79
CA LEU A 233 -3.49 -14.77 2.05
C LEU A 233 -2.70 -13.61 2.64
N GLU A 234 -2.14 -13.81 3.83
CA GLU A 234 -1.29 -12.81 4.47
C GLU A 234 0.01 -12.55 3.69
N ILE A 235 0.47 -13.54 2.91
CA ILE A 235 1.76 -13.53 2.23
C ILE A 235 1.63 -14.12 0.81
N PRO A 236 1.62 -13.29 -0.25
CA PRO A 236 1.68 -13.77 -1.62
C PRO A 236 2.96 -14.54 -1.94
N GLU A 237 2.82 -15.57 -2.76
CA GLU A 237 3.95 -16.17 -3.49
C GLU A 237 4.07 -15.57 -4.88
N ALA A 238 5.31 -15.37 -5.35
CA ALA A 238 5.57 -14.80 -6.67
C ALA A 238 4.95 -15.62 -7.82
N ALA A 239 4.81 -16.94 -7.64
CA ALA A 239 4.17 -17.85 -8.59
C ALA A 239 2.71 -17.47 -8.88
N MET A 240 1.99 -16.90 -7.90
CA MET A 240 0.60 -16.47 -8.10
C MET A 240 0.46 -15.38 -9.16
N PHE A 241 1.44 -14.47 -9.20
CA PHE A 241 1.45 -13.41 -10.20
C PHE A 241 1.80 -13.91 -11.61
N VAL A 242 2.62 -14.97 -11.70
CA VAL A 242 2.87 -15.66 -12.97
C VAL A 242 1.57 -16.22 -13.52
N ASP A 243 0.85 -16.99 -12.70
CA ASP A 243 -0.40 -17.64 -13.11
C ASP A 243 -1.46 -16.62 -13.56
N GLN A 244 -1.52 -15.44 -12.91
CA GLN A 244 -2.47 -14.39 -13.27
C GLN A 244 -2.06 -13.59 -14.52
N TYR A 245 -0.78 -13.21 -14.65
CA TYR A 245 -0.36 -12.18 -15.62
C TYR A 245 0.53 -12.69 -16.76
N ALA A 246 1.17 -13.86 -16.65
CA ALA A 246 2.10 -14.35 -17.69
C ALA A 246 1.41 -14.47 -19.06
N GLY A 247 0.22 -15.06 -19.10
CA GLY A 247 -0.57 -15.20 -20.33
C GLY A 247 -1.05 -13.86 -20.94
N GLN A 248 -0.91 -12.75 -20.20
CA GLN A 248 -1.31 -11.42 -20.63
C GLN A 248 -0.13 -10.59 -21.17
N GLY A 249 1.08 -11.15 -21.15
CA GLY A 249 2.29 -10.51 -21.67
C GLY A 249 3.23 -9.94 -20.61
N LEU A 250 3.18 -10.41 -19.37
CA LEU A 250 4.16 -10.03 -18.35
C LEU A 250 5.59 -10.45 -18.77
N ASP A 251 6.56 -9.53 -18.67
CA ASP A 251 7.93 -9.78 -19.13
C ASP A 251 8.88 -10.20 -18.01
N PHE A 252 8.68 -9.72 -16.78
CA PHE A 252 9.54 -10.08 -15.65
C PHE A 252 8.83 -10.01 -14.29
N ILE A 253 9.40 -10.71 -13.31
CA ILE A 253 9.04 -10.64 -11.90
C ILE A 253 10.33 -10.59 -11.08
N VAL A 254 10.42 -9.62 -10.18
CA VAL A 254 11.46 -9.57 -9.15
C VAL A 254 10.87 -10.09 -7.84
N ASP A 255 11.47 -11.16 -7.33
CA ASP A 255 11.08 -11.83 -6.10
C ASP A 255 12.10 -11.61 -4.99
N THR A 256 11.60 -11.14 -3.85
CA THR A 256 12.33 -10.91 -2.61
C THR A 256 11.90 -11.88 -1.51
N GLY A 257 11.22 -12.95 -1.87
CA GLY A 257 10.59 -13.87 -0.94
C GLY A 257 9.31 -13.32 -0.33
N GLN A 258 8.90 -13.99 0.75
CA GLN A 258 7.62 -13.79 1.42
C GLN A 258 7.53 -12.43 2.12
N ARG A 259 6.48 -11.66 1.82
CA ARG A 259 6.20 -10.36 2.45
C ARG A 259 4.72 -10.22 2.79
N VAL A 260 4.44 -9.65 3.95
CA VAL A 260 3.07 -9.27 4.31
C VAL A 260 2.62 -8.16 3.37
N ALA A 261 1.54 -8.43 2.64
CA ALA A 261 1.08 -7.56 1.58
C ALA A 261 -0.23 -6.89 1.99
N GLU A 262 -0.14 -5.62 2.39
CA GLU A 262 -1.28 -4.75 2.66
C GLU A 262 -1.24 -3.57 1.70
N GLY A 263 -2.40 -3.01 1.33
CA GLY A 263 -2.46 -1.85 0.44
C GLY A 263 -1.90 -0.57 1.08
N SER A 264 -1.43 0.36 0.24
CA SER A 264 -1.12 1.73 0.68
C SER A 264 -2.39 2.49 1.05
N THR A 265 -2.27 3.42 2.00
CA THR A 265 -3.30 4.42 2.27
C THR A 265 -3.31 5.46 1.16
N VAL A 266 -4.48 5.73 0.59
CA VAL A 266 -4.65 6.63 -0.56
C VAL A 266 -5.36 7.90 -0.10
N ILE A 267 -4.69 9.03 -0.21
CA ILE A 267 -5.22 10.36 0.14
C ILE A 267 -5.33 11.20 -1.13
N ASP A 268 -6.53 11.72 -1.41
CA ASP A 268 -6.73 12.69 -2.47
C ASP A 268 -6.43 14.11 -1.96
N MET A 269 -5.51 14.79 -2.64
CA MET A 269 -5.08 16.14 -2.34
C MET A 269 -5.37 17.12 -3.49
N THR A 270 -6.26 16.75 -4.41
CA THR A 270 -6.67 17.62 -5.54
C THR A 270 -7.75 18.63 -5.15
N GLY A 271 -8.48 18.34 -4.08
CA GLY A 271 -9.53 19.18 -3.51
C GLY A 271 -9.02 20.32 -2.62
N PRO A 272 -9.94 21.10 -2.01
CA PRO A 272 -9.58 22.16 -1.08
C PRO A 272 -8.98 21.61 0.23
N GLU A 273 -9.35 20.40 0.63
CA GLU A 273 -8.89 19.68 1.81
C GLU A 273 -8.55 18.22 1.43
N PRO A 274 -7.58 17.58 2.11
CA PRO A 274 -7.28 16.17 1.89
C PRO A 274 -8.49 15.28 2.19
N SER A 275 -8.68 14.22 1.42
CA SER A 275 -9.72 13.22 1.67
C SER A 275 -9.19 11.80 1.56
N LEU A 276 -9.68 10.92 2.44
CA LEU A 276 -9.31 9.50 2.42
C LEU A 276 -10.07 8.79 1.31
N VAL A 277 -9.33 8.26 0.34
CA VAL A 277 -9.88 7.45 -0.76
C VAL A 277 -9.88 5.97 -0.40
N ARG A 278 -8.83 5.52 0.29
CA ARG A 278 -8.67 4.13 0.73
C ARG A 278 -7.82 4.08 1.99
N LEU A 279 -8.29 3.38 3.02
CA LEU A 279 -7.49 3.00 4.17
C LEU A 279 -6.61 1.79 3.82
N GLY A 280 -5.34 1.84 4.19
CA GLY A 280 -4.40 0.74 4.13
C GLY A 280 -3.40 0.82 5.28
N LYS A 281 -2.17 0.35 5.06
CA LYS A 281 -1.12 0.25 6.09
C LYS A 281 -0.71 1.58 6.75
N GLY A 282 -0.92 2.71 6.08
CA GLY A 282 -0.56 4.04 6.59
C GLY A 282 -1.68 4.66 7.43
N ASP A 283 -1.36 5.18 8.61
CA ASP A 283 -2.31 5.93 9.43
C ASP A 283 -2.76 7.24 8.72
N PRO A 284 -4.06 7.43 8.45
CA PRO A 284 -4.57 8.64 7.79
C PRO A 284 -4.81 9.82 8.74
N SER A 285 -4.72 9.63 10.06
CA SER A 285 -5.12 10.63 11.08
C SER A 285 -4.41 11.97 10.96
N LEU A 286 -3.22 11.99 10.37
CA LEU A 286 -2.45 13.21 10.12
C LEU A 286 -3.00 14.07 8.97
N PHE A 287 -3.83 13.48 8.10
CA PHE A 287 -4.34 14.13 6.87
C PHE A 287 -5.82 14.46 6.95
N VAL A 288 -6.61 13.59 7.58
CA VAL A 288 -8.06 13.71 7.68
C VAL A 288 -8.46 13.62 9.15
N GLU A 289 -9.33 14.52 9.58
CA GLU A 289 -9.99 14.38 10.87
C GLU A 289 -10.96 13.19 10.77
N GLU A 290 -10.90 12.27 11.72
CA GLU A 290 -11.93 11.25 11.85
C GLU A 290 -13.24 11.97 12.21
N GLU A 291 -14.17 12.08 11.27
CA GLU A 291 -15.57 12.32 11.61
C GLU A 291 -15.95 11.19 12.59
N PRO A 292 -16.33 11.49 13.84
CA PRO A 292 -16.71 10.44 14.77
C PRO A 292 -17.87 9.68 14.14
N ALA A 293 -17.66 8.39 13.88
CA ALA A 293 -18.70 7.49 13.40
C ALA A 293 -19.90 7.66 14.33
N TYR A 294 -20.95 8.32 13.81
CA TYR A 294 -22.12 8.66 14.60
C TYR A 294 -22.71 7.37 15.18
N ALA A 295 -22.83 7.34 16.51
CA ALA A 295 -23.36 6.25 17.31
C ALA A 295 -24.83 5.93 16.99
#